data_AF-A0A5S3QZ14-F1
#
_entry.id   AF-A0A5S3QZ14-F1
#
_cell.length_a   1.000
_cell.length_b   1.000
_cell.length_c   1.000
_cell.angle_alpha   90.00
_cell.angle_beta   90.00
_cell.angle_gamma   90.00
#
_symmetry.space_group_name_H-M   'P 1'
#
loop_
_entity.id
_entity.type
_entity.pdbx_description
1 polymer ?
#
loop_
_entity_poly.entity_id
_entity_poly.type
_entity_poly.pdbx_seq_one_letter_code
_entity_poly.pdbx_strand_id
1 'polypeptide(L)'
;MSNDNLTMTERLSQVATRANALCQTVEDQVGIIQSTLSETVTHTKNVVAGEITSINNQLEQAEEQFNQWKGQYTQEINGLPVTVNGSEKSFFYRSYLDSGSYDGDATGPDSDFPRCGTPKPPYYVNMLEFSGNGGFGGQGDYFKLDFIMAHRGMFASPHYADQIQFTGTSYHDCVSGQLEIKKVSRNGALKLFISEPDNEAQEIEISKDLEGATIPIYFRKIGKGYSGLARITMKVDTRYHCGATKAVTVSGKYTSSNGQPCADRITHTQPSWEN
;
A
#
# COMPACT_ATOMS: atom_id res chain seq x y z
N MET A 1 74.49 15.76 50.91
CA MET A 1 75.00 16.40 52.14
C MET A 1 74.50 15.59 53.32
N SER A 2 75.39 15.07 54.17
CA SER A 2 75.02 14.30 55.38
C SER A 2 74.47 15.25 56.45
N ASN A 3 73.43 14.82 57.17
CA ASN A 3 72.71 15.57 58.20
C ASN A 3 73.31 15.37 59.62
N ASP A 4 74.52 14.81 59.71
CA ASP A 4 74.99 14.18 60.95
C ASP A 4 75.44 15.15 62.06
N ASN A 5 75.48 16.47 61.80
CA ASN A 5 75.85 17.51 62.78
C ASN A 5 74.76 18.58 63.08
N LEU A 6 73.50 18.34 62.70
CA LEU A 6 72.39 19.27 62.98
C LEU A 6 71.72 18.99 64.34
N THR A 7 71.44 20.06 65.11
CA THR A 7 70.62 20.01 66.33
C THR A 7 69.18 19.56 66.01
N MET A 8 68.46 19.02 67.00
CA MET A 8 67.07 18.58 66.80
C MET A 8 66.15 19.69 66.28
N THR A 9 66.35 20.92 66.75
CA THR A 9 65.62 22.11 66.30
C THR A 9 65.89 22.43 64.82
N GLU A 10 67.14 22.32 64.36
CA GLU A 10 67.48 22.54 62.95
C GLU A 10 66.88 21.45 62.05
N ARG A 11 66.87 20.19 62.51
CA ARG A 11 66.22 19.08 61.79
C ARG A 11 64.71 19.30 61.67
N LEU A 12 64.03 19.70 62.75
CA LEU A 12 62.59 20.00 62.74
C LEU A 12 62.26 21.21 61.84
N SER A 13 63.10 22.26 61.86
CA SER A 13 62.95 23.41 60.98
C SER A 13 63.05 23.01 59.50
N GLN A 14 64.05 22.20 59.13
CA GLN A 14 64.18 21.69 57.76
C GLN A 14 62.99 20.82 57.32
N VAL A 15 62.46 19.98 58.22
CA VAL A 15 61.25 19.19 57.94
C VAL A 15 60.05 20.10 57.72
N ALA A 16 59.84 21.12 58.56
CA ALA A 16 58.75 22.08 58.39
C ALA A 16 58.85 22.86 57.08
N THR A 17 60.06 23.31 56.70
CA THR A 17 60.30 23.97 55.41
C THR A 17 59.95 23.06 54.23
N ARG A 18 60.40 21.80 54.27
CA ARG A 18 60.09 20.81 53.21
C ARG A 18 58.61 20.45 53.15
N ALA A 19 57.96 20.33 54.30
CA ALA A 19 56.53 20.07 54.39
C ALA A 19 55.71 21.22 53.79
N ASN A 20 56.04 22.47 54.13
CA ASN A 20 55.38 23.64 53.53
C ASN A 20 55.63 23.74 52.02
N ALA A 21 56.85 23.45 51.55
CA ALA A 21 57.15 23.41 50.12
C ALA A 21 56.37 22.30 49.39
N LEU A 22 56.18 21.14 50.04
CA LEU A 22 55.34 20.07 49.52
C LEU A 22 53.87 20.48 49.47
N CYS A 23 53.33 21.10 50.52
CA CYS A 23 51.96 21.62 50.53
C CYS A 23 51.74 22.62 49.39
N GLN A 24 52.64 23.59 49.20
CA GLN A 24 52.56 24.53 48.09
C GLN A 24 52.58 23.83 46.73
N THR A 25 53.48 22.86 46.56
CA THR A 25 53.55 22.07 45.32
C THR A 25 52.24 21.32 45.06
N VAL A 26 51.62 20.75 46.09
CA VAL A 26 50.33 20.05 45.96
C VAL A 26 49.22 21.04 45.61
N GLU A 27 49.16 22.20 46.25
CA GLU A 27 48.18 23.26 45.94
C GLU A 27 48.31 23.74 44.49
N ASP A 28 49.54 24.00 44.03
CA ASP A 28 49.81 24.40 42.65
C ASP A 28 49.38 23.32 41.65
N GLN A 29 49.68 22.03 41.93
CA GLN A 29 49.25 20.91 41.10
C GLN A 29 47.73 20.74 41.06
N VAL A 30 47.05 20.93 42.20
CA VAL A 30 45.58 20.91 42.24
C VAL A 30 45.00 22.04 41.38
N GLY A 31 45.58 23.25 41.44
CA GLY A 31 45.19 24.36 40.58
C GLY A 31 45.34 24.06 39.09
N ILE A 32 46.47 23.46 38.70
CA ILE A 32 46.72 23.02 37.31
C ILE A 32 45.68 21.98 36.87
N ILE A 33 45.44 20.94 37.69
CA ILE A 33 44.46 19.89 37.39
C ILE A 33 43.06 20.48 37.20
N GLN A 34 42.65 21.40 38.06
CA GLN A 34 41.34 22.06 37.96
C GLN A 34 41.21 22.89 36.68
N SER A 35 42.26 23.63 36.29
CA SER A 35 42.27 24.39 35.04
C SER A 35 42.16 23.48 33.82
N THR A 36 43.02 22.46 33.73
CA THR A 36 43.02 21.51 32.62
C THR A 36 41.71 20.74 32.51
N LEU A 37 41.12 20.35 33.65
CA LEU A 37 39.82 19.68 33.66
C LEU A 37 38.71 20.62 33.16
N SER A 38 38.69 21.87 33.61
CA SER A 38 37.70 22.87 33.19
C SER A 38 37.79 23.16 31.68
N GLU A 39 39.01 23.29 31.16
CA GLU A 39 39.28 23.47 29.73
C GLU A 39 38.82 22.25 28.93
N THR A 40 39.17 21.04 29.38
CA THR A 40 38.80 19.78 28.70
C THR A 40 37.28 19.56 28.69
N VAL A 41 36.59 19.85 29.80
CA VAL A 41 35.13 19.75 29.90
C VAL A 41 34.48 20.76 28.95
N THR A 42 34.97 22.00 28.90
CA THR A 42 34.45 23.03 28.01
C THR A 42 34.67 22.66 26.54
N HIS A 43 35.87 22.19 26.20
CA HIS A 43 36.19 21.72 24.86
C HIS A 43 35.29 20.55 24.45
N THR A 44 35.16 19.53 25.30
CA THR A 44 34.30 18.36 25.03
C THR A 44 32.84 18.77 24.86
N LYS A 45 32.32 19.68 25.70
CA LYS A 45 30.94 20.20 25.57
C LYS A 45 30.72 20.87 24.21
N ASN A 46 31.66 21.72 23.78
CA ASN A 46 31.55 22.43 22.51
C ASN A 46 31.64 21.47 21.32
N VAL A 47 32.56 20.50 21.37
CA VAL A 47 32.67 19.45 20.34
C VAL A 47 31.38 18.64 20.27
N VAL A 48 30.88 18.11 21.39
CA VAL A 48 29.66 17.31 21.43
C VAL A 48 28.45 18.11 20.94
N ALA A 49 28.32 19.38 21.32
CA ALA A 49 27.24 20.24 20.82
C ALA A 49 27.32 20.44 19.30
N GLY A 50 28.52 20.67 18.75
CA GLY A 50 28.75 20.79 17.32
C GLY A 50 28.42 19.49 16.55
N GLU A 51 28.85 18.35 17.08
CA GLU A 51 28.55 17.02 16.51
C GLU A 51 27.05 16.73 16.52
N ILE A 52 26.33 17.02 17.62
CA ILE A 52 24.87 16.86 17.68
C ILE A 52 24.18 17.71 16.62
N THR A 53 24.59 18.98 16.45
CA THR A 53 24.05 19.83 15.38
C THR A 53 24.34 19.27 13.99
N SER A 54 25.57 18.78 13.76
CA SER A 54 25.93 18.17 12.47
C SER A 54 25.09 16.93 12.16
N ILE A 55 24.91 16.05 13.14
CA ILE A 55 24.10 14.83 13.02
C ILE A 55 22.64 15.19 12.72
N ASN A 56 22.06 16.16 13.44
CA ASN A 56 20.68 16.58 13.21
C ASN A 56 20.48 17.11 11.79
N ASN A 57 21.40 17.97 11.31
CA ASN A 57 21.33 18.50 9.95
C ASN A 57 21.46 17.38 8.89
N GLN A 58 22.32 16.40 9.11
CA GLN A 58 22.46 15.26 8.20
C GLN A 58 21.20 14.37 8.19
N LEU A 59 20.56 14.19 9.36
CA LEU A 59 19.34 13.41 9.48
C LEU A 59 18.17 14.07 8.75
N GLU A 60 17.99 15.39 8.93
CA GLU A 60 16.97 16.16 8.21
C GLU A 60 17.15 16.08 6.69
N GLN A 61 18.38 16.28 6.21
CA GLN A 61 18.69 16.14 4.78
C GLN A 61 18.43 14.73 4.25
N ALA A 62 18.77 13.69 5.03
CA ALA A 62 18.51 12.31 4.65
C ALA A 62 17.00 12.01 4.60
N GLU A 63 16.21 12.53 5.55
CA GLU A 63 14.76 12.39 5.56
C GLU A 63 14.11 13.09 4.36
N GLU A 64 14.55 14.30 4.02
CA GLU A 64 14.10 15.02 2.82
C GLU A 64 14.40 14.24 1.54
N GLN A 65 15.64 13.77 1.37
CA GLN A 65 16.05 12.97 0.20
C GLN A 65 15.26 11.66 0.11
N PHE A 66 15.03 11.00 1.24
CA PHE A 66 14.22 9.78 1.30
C PHE A 66 12.77 10.04 0.90
N ASN A 67 12.16 11.10 1.42
CA ASN A 67 10.79 11.46 1.09
C ASN A 67 10.65 11.87 -0.39
N GLN A 68 11.62 12.60 -0.94
CA GLN A 68 11.67 12.95 -2.35
C GLN A 68 11.80 11.69 -3.22
N TRP A 69 12.71 10.78 -2.88
CA TRP A 69 12.87 9.51 -3.58
C TRP A 69 11.59 8.68 -3.51
N LYS A 70 10.99 8.49 -2.32
CA LYS A 70 9.74 7.75 -2.12
C LYS A 70 8.59 8.34 -2.96
N GLY A 71 8.47 9.67 -2.99
CA GLY A 71 7.46 10.38 -3.78
C GLY A 71 7.55 10.11 -5.29
N GLN A 72 8.71 9.71 -5.82
CA GLN A 72 8.85 9.33 -7.22
C GLN A 72 8.23 7.96 -7.54
N TYR A 73 8.09 7.08 -6.54
CA TYR A 73 7.65 5.69 -6.72
C TYR A 73 6.28 5.41 -6.13
N THR A 74 5.66 6.35 -5.43
CA THR A 74 4.34 6.18 -4.84
C THR A 74 3.47 7.41 -5.03
N GLN A 75 2.23 7.19 -5.46
CA GLN A 75 1.19 8.21 -5.54
C GLN A 75 -0.11 7.67 -4.94
N GLU A 76 -0.98 8.55 -4.46
CA GLU A 76 -2.34 8.16 -4.07
C GLU A 76 -3.30 8.52 -5.20
N ILE A 77 -4.04 7.53 -5.71
CA ILE A 77 -5.09 7.75 -6.71
C ILE A 77 -6.39 7.19 -6.15
N ASN A 78 -7.43 8.03 -6.09
CA ASN A 78 -8.76 7.64 -5.59
C ASN A 78 -8.72 6.97 -4.20
N GLY A 79 -7.86 7.50 -3.31
CA GLY A 79 -7.65 6.98 -1.96
C GLY A 79 -6.94 5.63 -1.88
N LEU A 80 -6.28 5.20 -2.96
CA LEU A 80 -5.52 3.96 -3.02
C LEU A 80 -4.03 4.25 -3.28
N PRO A 81 -3.11 3.68 -2.48
CA PRO A 81 -1.68 3.75 -2.77
C PRO A 81 -1.36 3.00 -4.08
N VAL A 82 -0.68 3.71 -4.98
CA VAL A 82 -0.24 3.20 -6.28
C VAL A 82 1.27 3.31 -6.35
N THR A 83 1.94 2.19 -6.61
CA THR A 83 3.37 2.18 -6.93
C THR A 83 3.56 2.58 -8.38
N VAL A 84 4.58 3.40 -8.66
CA VAL A 84 4.93 3.92 -9.97
C VAL A 84 6.35 3.49 -10.32
N ASN A 85 6.54 2.89 -11.49
CA ASN A 85 7.84 2.54 -12.05
C ASN A 85 7.87 2.94 -13.54
N GLY A 86 8.43 4.12 -13.82
CA GLY A 86 8.27 4.75 -15.13
C GLY A 86 6.80 5.06 -15.39
N SER A 87 6.23 4.56 -16.49
CA SER A 87 4.79 4.66 -16.77
C SER A 87 3.97 3.52 -16.16
N GLU A 88 4.58 2.40 -15.72
CA GLU A 88 3.84 1.32 -15.06
C GLU A 88 3.37 1.78 -13.68
N LYS A 89 2.06 1.68 -13.46
CA LYS A 89 1.38 1.91 -12.19
C LYS A 89 0.84 0.58 -11.70
N SER A 90 0.97 0.29 -10.42
CA SER A 90 0.42 -0.92 -9.81
C SER A 90 -0.29 -0.64 -8.50
N PHE A 91 -1.41 -1.34 -8.28
CA PHE A 91 -2.21 -1.19 -7.08
C PHE A 91 -2.71 -2.53 -6.56
N PHE A 92 -3.12 -2.53 -5.30
CA PHE A 92 -3.74 -3.68 -4.65
C PHE A 92 -4.81 -3.18 -3.68
N TYR A 93 -5.98 -3.81 -3.68
CA TYR A 93 -6.96 -3.63 -2.61
C TYR A 93 -7.63 -4.95 -2.25
N ARG A 94 -8.15 -4.99 -1.02
CA ARG A 94 -8.93 -6.12 -0.49
C ARG A 94 -10.20 -5.61 0.19
N SER A 95 -11.24 -6.42 0.16
CA SER A 95 -12.50 -6.14 0.86
C SER A 95 -13.22 -7.42 1.25
N TYR A 96 -14.33 -7.27 1.95
CA TYR A 96 -15.28 -8.34 2.27
C TYR A 96 -16.64 -8.02 1.67
N LEU A 97 -17.29 -9.03 1.09
CA LEU A 97 -18.66 -8.95 0.60
C LEU A 97 -19.58 -9.65 1.61
N ASP A 98 -20.49 -8.89 2.21
CA ASP A 98 -21.56 -9.45 3.03
C ASP A 98 -22.62 -10.04 2.11
N SER A 99 -22.79 -11.36 2.19
CA SER A 99 -23.71 -12.08 1.30
C SER A 99 -25.09 -12.30 1.93
N GLY A 100 -25.37 -11.71 3.10
CA GLY A 100 -26.61 -11.93 3.82
C GLY A 100 -26.60 -13.19 4.70
N SER A 101 -27.76 -13.54 5.27
CA SER A 101 -27.89 -14.62 6.25
C SER A 101 -28.27 -15.97 5.63
N TYR A 102 -27.88 -17.06 6.29
CA TYR A 102 -28.30 -18.43 5.94
C TYR A 102 -29.59 -18.81 6.69
N ASP A 103 -30.52 -19.42 5.97
CA ASP A 103 -31.73 -20.02 6.53
C ASP A 103 -31.66 -21.56 6.43
N GLY A 104 -31.64 -22.21 7.59
CA GLY A 104 -31.60 -23.66 7.72
C GLY A 104 -32.92 -24.34 7.32
N ASP A 105 -34.04 -23.65 7.50
CA ASP A 105 -35.39 -24.16 7.26
C ASP A 105 -35.82 -24.00 5.79
N ALA A 106 -34.98 -23.35 4.98
CA ALA A 106 -35.20 -23.11 3.57
C ALA A 106 -36.49 -22.31 3.28
N THR A 107 -36.78 -21.32 4.12
CA THR A 107 -37.94 -20.41 4.05
C THR A 107 -37.59 -19.01 3.57
N GLY A 108 -36.42 -18.85 2.96
CA GLY A 108 -35.93 -17.59 2.40
C GLY A 108 -36.90 -16.96 1.39
N PRO A 109 -36.84 -15.63 1.20
CA PRO A 109 -37.81 -14.89 0.41
C PRO A 109 -37.70 -15.11 -1.11
N ASP A 110 -36.59 -15.70 -1.59
CA ASP A 110 -36.37 -16.02 -2.99
C ASP A 110 -36.53 -17.53 -3.20
N SER A 111 -37.52 -17.93 -4.00
CA SER A 111 -37.85 -19.33 -4.24
C SER A 111 -36.74 -20.11 -4.94
N ASP A 112 -35.87 -19.43 -5.70
CA ASP A 112 -34.72 -20.06 -6.35
C ASP A 112 -33.54 -20.20 -5.38
N PHE A 113 -33.57 -19.45 -4.27
CA PHE A 113 -32.55 -19.46 -3.21
C PHE A 113 -33.18 -19.62 -1.82
N PRO A 114 -33.93 -20.72 -1.56
CA PRO A 114 -34.73 -20.86 -0.35
C PRO A 114 -33.89 -20.85 0.94
N ARG A 115 -32.59 -21.20 0.87
CA ARG A 115 -31.66 -21.16 2.01
C ARG A 115 -31.00 -19.79 2.24
N CYS A 116 -31.30 -18.79 1.42
CA CYS A 116 -30.85 -17.43 1.65
C CYS A 116 -31.89 -16.68 2.48
N GLY A 117 -31.63 -16.46 3.77
CA GLY A 117 -32.61 -15.85 4.68
C GLY A 117 -32.77 -14.34 4.48
N THR A 118 -31.70 -13.62 4.17
CA THR A 118 -31.72 -12.17 3.97
C THR A 118 -30.81 -11.80 2.81
N PRO A 119 -31.27 -11.93 1.56
CA PRO A 119 -30.46 -11.64 0.38
C PRO A 119 -30.04 -10.16 0.36
N LYS A 120 -28.84 -9.89 -0.14
CA LYS A 120 -28.35 -8.53 -0.41
C LYS A 120 -28.46 -8.23 -1.90
N PRO A 121 -28.53 -6.95 -2.31
CA PRO A 121 -28.32 -6.61 -3.71
C PRO A 121 -26.97 -7.16 -4.22
N PRO A 122 -26.80 -7.36 -5.53
CA PRO A 122 -25.51 -7.76 -6.08
C PRO A 122 -24.43 -6.72 -5.73
N TYR A 123 -23.19 -7.15 -5.67
CA TYR A 123 -22.04 -6.24 -5.61
C TYR A 123 -21.49 -6.00 -7.02
N TYR A 124 -21.04 -4.78 -7.25
CA TYR A 124 -20.18 -4.40 -8.35
C TYR A 124 -18.78 -4.15 -7.78
N VAL A 125 -17.83 -4.98 -8.19
CA VAL A 125 -16.40 -4.87 -7.86
C VAL A 125 -15.73 -4.14 -9.01
N ASN A 126 -15.55 -2.84 -8.82
CA ASN A 126 -14.98 -1.91 -9.79
C ASN A 126 -13.47 -1.85 -9.62
N MET A 127 -12.71 -2.30 -10.62
CA MET A 127 -11.28 -2.55 -10.47
C MET A 127 -10.41 -1.43 -11.04
N LEU A 128 -10.54 -1.19 -12.34
CA LEU A 128 -9.80 -0.20 -13.11
C LEU A 128 -10.77 0.50 -14.06
N GLU A 129 -10.58 1.80 -14.23
CA GLU A 129 -11.34 2.62 -15.17
C GLU A 129 -10.40 3.48 -16.01
N PHE A 130 -10.84 3.80 -17.23
CA PHE A 130 -10.16 4.68 -18.15
C PHE A 130 -11.05 5.87 -18.46
N SER A 131 -10.57 7.07 -18.16
CA SER A 131 -11.29 8.31 -18.43
C SER A 131 -11.12 8.73 -19.89
N GLY A 132 -12.22 8.95 -20.59
CA GLY A 132 -12.24 9.40 -21.99
C GLY A 132 -11.87 10.87 -22.23
N ASN A 133 -11.10 11.50 -21.35
CA ASN A 133 -10.71 12.91 -21.47
C ASN A 133 -9.61 13.09 -22.54
N GLY A 134 -10.01 13.22 -23.81
CA GLY A 134 -9.10 13.29 -24.95
C GLY A 134 -8.59 11.93 -25.43
N GLY A 135 -9.24 10.84 -25.00
CA GLY A 135 -8.94 9.45 -25.37
C GLY A 135 -8.84 8.54 -24.14
N PHE A 136 -8.65 7.23 -24.32
CA PHE A 136 -8.57 6.27 -23.20
C PHE A 136 -7.14 5.78 -22.89
N GLY A 137 -6.16 6.14 -23.72
CA GLY A 137 -4.76 5.78 -23.55
C GLY A 137 -3.91 6.18 -24.75
N GLY A 138 -2.63 5.84 -24.68
CA GLY A 138 -1.60 6.07 -25.69
C GLY A 138 -1.07 4.78 -26.33
N GLN A 139 -0.16 4.94 -27.28
CA GLN A 139 0.43 3.82 -28.01
C GLN A 139 1.24 2.92 -27.06
N GLY A 140 0.98 1.62 -27.11
CA GLY A 140 1.68 0.62 -26.29
C GLY A 140 1.15 0.49 -24.87
N ASP A 141 0.06 1.19 -24.51
CA ASP A 141 -0.53 1.06 -23.20
C ASP A 141 -1.14 -0.32 -22.96
N TYR A 142 -0.92 -0.87 -21.76
CA TYR A 142 -1.53 -2.12 -21.32
C TYR A 142 -2.14 -2.01 -19.94
N PHE A 143 -2.93 -3.03 -19.61
CA PHE A 143 -3.35 -3.33 -18.26
C PHE A 143 -3.38 -4.84 -18.01
N LYS A 144 -3.17 -5.22 -16.75
CA LYS A 144 -3.32 -6.57 -16.21
C LYS A 144 -3.99 -6.50 -14.86
N LEU A 145 -5.05 -7.26 -14.65
CA LEU A 145 -5.76 -7.35 -13.37
C LEU A 145 -5.95 -8.81 -12.98
N ASP A 146 -5.83 -9.12 -11.69
CA ASP A 146 -6.19 -10.41 -11.11
C ASP A 146 -7.24 -10.18 -10.03
N PHE A 147 -8.42 -10.75 -10.25
CA PHE A 147 -9.52 -10.78 -9.31
C PHE A 147 -9.56 -12.16 -8.65
N ILE A 148 -9.51 -12.18 -7.31
CA ILE A 148 -9.68 -13.39 -6.52
C ILE A 148 -10.79 -13.15 -5.51
N MET A 149 -11.73 -14.09 -5.45
CA MET A 149 -12.75 -14.14 -4.41
C MET A 149 -12.70 -15.49 -3.71
N ALA A 150 -12.71 -15.52 -2.38
CA ALA A 150 -12.71 -16.77 -1.62
C ALA A 150 -13.49 -16.69 -0.32
N HIS A 151 -13.95 -17.84 0.17
CA HIS A 151 -14.51 -17.96 1.52
C HIS A 151 -13.43 -18.43 2.51
N ARG A 152 -13.18 -17.70 3.61
CA ARG A 152 -12.30 -18.10 4.72
C ARG A 152 -10.91 -18.63 4.32
N GLY A 153 -10.33 -18.09 3.25
CA GLY A 153 -9.02 -18.54 2.74
C GLY A 153 -9.03 -19.93 2.08
N MET A 154 -10.21 -20.50 1.78
CA MET A 154 -10.37 -21.83 1.17
C MET A 154 -10.07 -21.84 -0.34
N PHE A 155 -8.97 -21.21 -0.75
CA PHE A 155 -8.61 -21.05 -2.16
C PHE A 155 -8.35 -22.38 -2.88
N ALA A 156 -7.76 -23.35 -2.17
CA ALA A 156 -7.49 -24.69 -2.70
C ALA A 156 -8.76 -25.52 -2.95
N SER A 157 -9.90 -25.15 -2.34
CA SER A 157 -11.15 -25.91 -2.51
C SER A 157 -11.85 -25.54 -3.81
N PRO A 158 -12.34 -26.51 -4.60
CA PRO A 158 -12.97 -26.25 -5.91
C PRO A 158 -14.32 -25.52 -5.83
N HIS A 159 -14.93 -25.43 -4.64
CA HIS A 159 -16.26 -24.83 -4.44
C HIS A 159 -16.24 -23.50 -3.67
N TYR A 160 -15.06 -22.97 -3.35
CA TYR A 160 -14.95 -21.83 -2.43
C TYR A 160 -14.06 -20.69 -2.93
N ALA A 161 -13.56 -20.78 -4.16
CA ALA A 161 -12.78 -19.72 -4.75
C ALA A 161 -13.07 -19.52 -6.23
N ASP A 162 -12.98 -18.26 -6.62
CA ASP A 162 -13.10 -17.75 -7.97
C ASP A 162 -11.81 -16.98 -8.27
N GLN A 163 -11.26 -17.17 -9.47
CA GLN A 163 -10.11 -16.43 -9.95
C GLN A 163 -10.29 -16.09 -11.43
N ILE A 164 -10.14 -14.81 -11.73
CA ILE A 164 -10.37 -14.24 -13.05
C ILE A 164 -9.24 -13.26 -13.36
N GLN A 165 -8.65 -13.38 -14.54
CA GLN A 165 -7.57 -12.52 -15.00
C GLN A 165 -8.01 -11.70 -16.20
N PHE A 166 -7.63 -10.41 -16.21
CA PHE A 166 -7.84 -9.51 -17.32
C PHE A 166 -6.48 -9.10 -17.85
N THR A 167 -6.27 -9.18 -19.15
CA THR A 167 -5.09 -8.59 -19.82
C THR A 167 -5.56 -7.86 -21.07
N GLY A 168 -5.14 -6.62 -21.25
CA GLY A 168 -5.58 -5.84 -22.40
C GLY A 168 -4.77 -4.59 -22.64
N THR A 169 -5.29 -3.78 -23.55
CA THR A 169 -4.67 -2.52 -23.99
C THR A 169 -5.70 -1.42 -24.05
N SER A 170 -5.23 -0.19 -23.87
CA SER A 170 -6.03 1.02 -24.08
C SER A 170 -5.37 1.89 -25.15
N TYR A 171 -6.16 2.52 -25.99
CA TYR A 171 -5.70 3.52 -26.94
C TYR A 171 -6.69 4.68 -27.00
N HIS A 172 -6.41 5.67 -27.84
CA HIS A 172 -7.22 6.88 -27.99
C HIS A 172 -8.72 6.57 -28.11
N ASP A 173 -9.10 5.54 -28.84
CA ASP A 173 -10.49 5.20 -29.18
C ASP A 173 -10.89 3.78 -28.77
N CYS A 174 -10.19 3.10 -27.86
CA CYS A 174 -10.58 1.75 -27.48
C CYS A 174 -10.02 1.34 -26.12
N VAL A 175 -10.81 0.57 -25.37
CA VAL A 175 -10.34 -0.22 -24.23
C VAL A 175 -10.84 -1.64 -24.43
N SER A 176 -9.91 -2.57 -24.62
CA SER A 176 -10.24 -3.97 -24.92
C SER A 176 -9.17 -4.91 -24.39
N GLY A 177 -9.50 -6.19 -24.33
CA GLY A 177 -8.57 -7.20 -23.86
C GLY A 177 -9.16 -8.59 -23.90
N GLN A 178 -8.61 -9.42 -23.03
CA GLN A 178 -8.96 -10.82 -22.84
C GLN A 178 -9.29 -11.06 -21.38
N LEU A 179 -10.38 -11.78 -21.16
CA LEU A 179 -10.80 -12.35 -19.90
C LEU A 179 -10.35 -13.80 -19.85
N GLU A 180 -9.47 -14.16 -18.92
CA GLU A 180 -9.12 -15.56 -18.67
C GLU A 180 -9.77 -16.04 -17.38
N ILE A 181 -10.54 -17.12 -17.46
CA ILE A 181 -11.29 -17.67 -16.33
C ILE A 181 -10.46 -18.81 -15.75
N LYS A 182 -9.78 -18.56 -14.63
CA LYS A 182 -8.90 -19.57 -14.00
C LYS A 182 -9.68 -20.55 -13.15
N LYS A 183 -10.69 -20.06 -12.43
CA LYS A 183 -11.48 -20.85 -11.49
C LYS A 183 -12.82 -20.19 -11.20
N VAL A 184 -13.89 -20.99 -11.11
CA VAL A 184 -15.25 -20.56 -10.77
C VAL A 184 -15.82 -21.51 -9.73
N SER A 185 -16.25 -20.96 -8.59
CA SER A 185 -16.77 -21.74 -7.48
C SER A 185 -18.18 -22.27 -7.75
N ARG A 186 -19.02 -21.44 -8.40
CA ARG A 186 -20.43 -21.73 -8.66
C ARG A 186 -20.95 -20.98 -9.89
N ASN A 187 -21.71 -21.67 -10.75
CA ASN A 187 -22.37 -21.07 -11.92
C ASN A 187 -23.42 -20.03 -11.49
N GLY A 188 -23.60 -19.00 -12.31
CA GLY A 188 -24.56 -17.91 -12.09
C GLY A 188 -24.15 -16.87 -11.03
N ALA A 189 -23.12 -17.15 -10.22
CA ALA A 189 -22.69 -16.24 -9.15
C ALA A 189 -21.90 -15.02 -9.66
N LEU A 190 -21.22 -15.14 -10.81
CA LEU A 190 -20.33 -14.13 -11.35
C LEU A 190 -20.70 -13.75 -12.79
N LYS A 191 -20.63 -12.45 -13.06
CA LYS A 191 -20.74 -11.90 -14.41
C LYS A 191 -19.73 -10.77 -14.59
N LEU A 192 -19.13 -10.67 -15.77
CA LEU A 192 -18.45 -9.45 -16.19
C LEU A 192 -19.51 -8.43 -16.59
N PHE A 193 -19.50 -7.25 -15.98
CA PHE A 193 -20.41 -6.16 -16.29
C PHE A 193 -19.69 -5.10 -17.11
N ILE A 194 -20.30 -4.68 -18.21
CA ILE A 194 -19.76 -3.67 -19.14
C ILE A 194 -20.83 -2.59 -19.36
N SER A 195 -20.48 -1.35 -19.06
CA SER A 195 -21.25 -0.18 -19.49
C SER A 195 -20.46 0.55 -20.56
N GLU A 196 -20.99 0.56 -21.79
CA GLU A 196 -20.41 1.20 -22.97
C GLU A 196 -21.35 2.34 -23.40
N PRO A 197 -20.86 3.46 -23.97
CA PRO A 197 -21.75 4.53 -24.40
C PRO A 197 -22.68 4.05 -25.51
N ASP A 198 -23.86 4.67 -25.57
CA ASP A 198 -24.87 4.47 -26.61
C ASP A 198 -25.41 3.03 -26.69
N ASN A 199 -25.14 2.19 -25.70
CA ASN A 199 -25.59 0.80 -25.64
C ASN A 199 -26.19 0.49 -24.26
N GLU A 200 -27.11 -0.48 -24.23
CA GLU A 200 -27.52 -1.09 -22.97
C GLU A 200 -26.32 -1.78 -22.30
N ALA A 201 -26.32 -1.79 -20.97
CA ALA A 201 -25.30 -2.48 -20.20
C ALA A 201 -25.28 -3.96 -20.57
N GLN A 202 -24.06 -4.49 -20.77
CA GLN A 202 -23.84 -5.87 -21.15
C GLN A 202 -23.35 -6.67 -19.95
N GLU A 203 -23.84 -7.89 -19.83
CA GLU A 203 -23.38 -8.85 -18.85
C GLU A 203 -22.90 -10.12 -19.58
N ILE A 204 -21.65 -10.52 -19.30
CA ILE A 204 -21.11 -11.79 -19.77
C ILE A 204 -21.10 -12.74 -18.57
N GLU A 205 -21.85 -13.82 -18.66
CA GLU A 205 -21.90 -14.83 -17.60
C GLU A 205 -20.56 -15.56 -17.48
N ILE A 206 -20.13 -15.79 -16.24
CA ILE A 206 -18.93 -16.57 -15.93
C ILE A 206 -19.37 -17.84 -15.21
N SER A 207 -19.18 -18.96 -15.89
CA SER A 207 -19.59 -20.29 -15.45
C SER A 207 -18.42 -21.26 -15.48
N LYS A 208 -18.58 -22.41 -14.82
CA LYS A 208 -17.54 -23.45 -14.68
C LYS A 208 -17.10 -24.05 -16.00
N ASP A 209 -17.99 -24.18 -16.97
CA ASP A 209 -17.68 -24.69 -18.31
C ASP A 209 -16.75 -23.75 -19.10
N LEU A 210 -16.59 -22.51 -18.64
CA LEU A 210 -15.64 -21.55 -19.20
C LEU A 210 -14.29 -21.56 -18.47
N GLU A 211 -14.06 -22.41 -17.47
CA GLU A 211 -12.73 -22.54 -16.84
C GLU A 211 -11.65 -22.93 -17.87
N GLY A 212 -10.54 -22.20 -17.86
CA GLY A 212 -9.46 -22.29 -18.85
C GLY A 212 -9.76 -21.56 -20.16
N ALA A 213 -10.96 -21.03 -20.36
CA ALA A 213 -11.30 -20.25 -21.55
C ALA A 213 -10.71 -18.84 -21.48
N THR A 214 -10.43 -18.30 -22.67
CA THR A 214 -10.07 -16.89 -22.87
C THR A 214 -11.13 -16.24 -23.75
N ILE A 215 -11.78 -15.20 -23.23
CA ILE A 215 -12.89 -14.51 -23.90
C ILE A 215 -12.43 -13.10 -24.30
N PRO A 216 -12.54 -12.71 -25.58
CA PRO A 216 -12.27 -11.34 -25.99
C PRO A 216 -13.35 -10.40 -25.47
N ILE A 217 -12.95 -9.26 -24.93
CA ILE A 217 -13.84 -8.29 -24.28
C ILE A 217 -13.53 -6.87 -24.72
N TYR A 218 -14.57 -6.04 -24.75
CA TYR A 218 -14.46 -4.61 -25.06
C TYR A 218 -15.18 -3.82 -23.98
N PHE A 219 -14.45 -2.97 -23.28
CA PHE A 219 -15.03 -2.00 -22.32
C PHE A 219 -15.42 -0.71 -23.03
N ARG A 220 -14.78 -0.43 -24.18
CA ARG A 220 -15.18 0.59 -25.13
C ARG A 220 -14.68 0.23 -26.53
N LYS A 221 -15.58 0.00 -27.48
CA LYS A 221 -15.30 -0.31 -28.90
C LYS A 221 -15.05 0.95 -29.72
N ILE A 222 -14.33 0.78 -30.82
CA ILE A 222 -14.13 1.84 -31.83
C ILE A 222 -15.48 2.33 -32.37
N GLY A 223 -15.61 3.64 -32.60
CA GLY A 223 -16.83 4.24 -33.16
C GLY A 223 -17.98 4.45 -32.17
N LYS A 224 -17.72 4.28 -30.88
CA LYS A 224 -18.67 4.57 -29.78
C LYS A 224 -18.34 5.91 -29.13
N GLY A 225 -19.26 6.43 -28.30
CA GLY A 225 -19.07 7.67 -27.53
C GLY A 225 -17.71 7.80 -26.84
N TYR A 226 -17.27 9.05 -26.65
CA TYR A 226 -15.92 9.39 -26.18
C TYR A 226 -15.87 9.84 -24.73
N SER A 227 -16.90 10.56 -24.26
CA SER A 227 -16.90 11.15 -22.91
C SER A 227 -17.50 10.19 -21.91
N GLY A 228 -16.68 9.60 -21.03
CA GLY A 228 -17.12 8.73 -19.93
C GLY A 228 -16.01 7.81 -19.42
N LEU A 229 -16.40 6.74 -18.72
CA LEU A 229 -15.51 5.83 -18.01
C LEU A 229 -15.64 4.41 -18.57
N ALA A 230 -14.61 3.96 -19.29
CA ALA A 230 -14.49 2.55 -19.68
C ALA A 230 -13.99 1.77 -18.47
N ARG A 231 -14.88 0.98 -17.84
CA ARG A 231 -14.62 0.36 -16.54
C ARG A 231 -14.62 -1.16 -16.61
N ILE A 232 -13.69 -1.76 -15.87
CA ILE A 232 -13.60 -3.20 -15.66
C ILE A 232 -14.29 -3.54 -14.34
N THR A 233 -15.45 -4.18 -14.44
CA THR A 233 -16.31 -4.46 -13.28
C THR A 233 -16.76 -5.91 -13.24
N MET A 234 -16.55 -6.58 -12.10
CA MET A 234 -17.18 -7.85 -11.81
C MET A 234 -18.48 -7.65 -11.04
N LYS A 235 -19.58 -8.23 -11.53
CA LYS A 235 -20.84 -8.32 -10.80
C LYS A 235 -20.89 -9.65 -10.04
N VAL A 236 -21.19 -9.58 -8.75
CA VAL A 236 -21.29 -10.73 -7.84
C VAL A 236 -22.71 -10.82 -7.31
N ASP A 237 -23.41 -11.89 -7.63
CA ASP A 237 -24.72 -12.18 -7.06
C ASP A 237 -24.56 -12.83 -5.67
N THR A 238 -24.95 -12.09 -4.64
CA THR A 238 -24.77 -12.48 -3.25
C THR A 238 -25.62 -13.68 -2.84
N ARG A 239 -26.73 -13.95 -3.55
CA ARG A 239 -27.69 -15.01 -3.22
C ARG A 239 -27.05 -16.40 -3.26
N TYR A 240 -26.08 -16.59 -4.15
CA TYR A 240 -25.29 -17.81 -4.25
C TYR A 240 -24.36 -18.06 -3.07
N HIS A 241 -24.24 -17.09 -2.16
CA HIS A 241 -23.25 -17.05 -1.08
C HIS A 241 -23.85 -16.71 0.29
N CYS A 242 -25.18 -16.70 0.44
CA CYS A 242 -25.81 -16.34 1.72
C CYS A 242 -25.31 -17.18 2.91
N GLY A 243 -25.04 -16.51 4.02
CA GLY A 243 -24.37 -17.08 5.20
C GLY A 243 -22.87 -17.28 5.08
N ALA A 244 -22.27 -16.91 3.94
CA ALA A 244 -20.84 -17.07 3.69
C ALA A 244 -20.23 -15.78 3.15
N THR A 245 -19.69 -14.95 4.04
CA THR A 245 -18.87 -13.78 3.68
C THR A 245 -17.75 -14.18 2.72
N LYS A 246 -17.53 -13.36 1.69
CA LYS A 246 -16.47 -13.55 0.69
C LYS A 246 -15.40 -12.50 0.86
N ALA A 247 -14.14 -12.92 0.97
CA ALA A 247 -13.00 -12.04 0.84
C ALA A 247 -12.71 -11.83 -0.64
N VAL A 248 -12.54 -10.59 -1.06
CA VAL A 248 -12.18 -10.22 -2.44
C VAL A 248 -10.84 -9.50 -2.40
N THR A 249 -9.96 -9.86 -3.33
CA THR A 249 -8.71 -9.15 -3.57
C THR A 249 -8.60 -8.83 -5.04
N VAL A 250 -8.13 -7.63 -5.34
CA VAL A 250 -7.85 -7.17 -6.69
C VAL A 250 -6.42 -6.64 -6.70
N SER A 251 -5.62 -7.18 -7.61
CA SER A 251 -4.30 -6.64 -7.92
C SER A 251 -4.28 -6.16 -9.36
N GLY A 252 -3.67 -5.02 -9.61
CA GLY A 252 -3.67 -4.41 -10.92
C GLY A 252 -2.35 -3.77 -11.30
N LYS A 253 -2.05 -3.82 -12.60
CA LYS A 253 -0.94 -3.12 -13.26
C LYS A 253 -1.46 -2.46 -14.53
N TYR A 254 -1.04 -1.24 -14.82
CA TYR A 254 -1.45 -0.53 -16.03
C TYR A 254 -0.46 0.60 -16.34
N THR A 255 -0.42 1.06 -17.59
CA THR A 255 0.50 2.14 -18.01
C THR A 255 -0.20 3.44 -18.43
N SER A 256 -1.49 3.35 -18.77
CA SER A 256 -2.24 4.50 -19.28
C SER A 256 -2.22 5.68 -18.30
N SER A 257 -2.00 6.89 -18.85
CA SER A 257 -2.17 8.13 -18.11
C SER A 257 -3.64 8.37 -17.73
N ASN A 258 -4.56 7.83 -18.52
CA ASN A 258 -6.01 7.99 -18.36
C ASN A 258 -6.62 6.82 -17.56
N GLY A 259 -5.83 5.79 -17.26
CA GLY A 259 -6.21 4.69 -16.38
C GLY A 259 -6.05 5.05 -14.91
N GLN A 260 -6.95 4.54 -14.07
CA GLN A 260 -6.89 4.69 -12.62
C GLN A 260 -7.66 3.57 -11.90
N PRO A 261 -7.27 3.19 -10.67
CA PRO A 261 -8.14 2.38 -9.83
C PRO A 261 -9.44 3.13 -9.57
N CYS A 262 -10.58 2.43 -9.58
CA CYS A 262 -11.88 3.06 -9.37
C CYS A 262 -11.98 3.68 -7.96
N ALA A 263 -12.72 4.78 -7.84
CA ALA A 263 -13.01 5.39 -6.53
C ALA A 263 -13.93 4.48 -5.69
N ASP A 264 -15.10 4.14 -6.23
CA ASP A 264 -16.05 3.23 -5.58
C ASP A 264 -15.77 1.77 -5.95
N ARG A 265 -14.79 1.17 -5.29
CA ARG A 265 -14.28 -0.18 -5.62
C ARG A 265 -15.26 -1.31 -5.35
N ILE A 266 -16.12 -1.17 -4.34
CA ILE A 266 -17.09 -2.18 -3.92
C ILE A 266 -18.39 -1.47 -3.60
N THR A 267 -19.43 -1.71 -4.40
CA THR A 267 -20.70 -1.00 -4.25
C THR A 267 -21.87 -1.91 -4.62
N HIS A 268 -23.07 -1.59 -4.12
CA HIS A 268 -24.32 -2.19 -4.59
C HIS A 268 -24.94 -1.42 -5.76
N THR A 269 -24.45 -0.22 -6.02
CA THR A 269 -24.92 0.63 -7.11
C THR A 269 -24.30 0.16 -8.42
N GLN A 270 -25.13 -0.09 -9.42
CA GLN A 270 -24.67 -0.43 -10.75
C GLN A 270 -23.88 0.75 -11.36
N PRO A 271 -22.63 0.53 -11.82
CA PRO A 271 -21.88 1.59 -12.49
C PRO A 271 -22.53 1.94 -13.82
N SER A 272 -22.42 3.20 -14.22
CA SER A 272 -22.82 3.66 -15.55
C SER A 272 -21.60 4.11 -16.35
N TRP A 273 -21.81 4.41 -17.63
CA TRP A 273 -20.79 4.99 -18.47
C TRP A 273 -20.33 6.37 -17.97
N GLU A 274 -21.23 7.09 -17.32
CA GLU A 274 -21.00 8.46 -16.84
C GLU A 274 -20.38 8.48 -15.44
N ASN A 275 -20.69 7.48 -14.60
CA ASN A 275 -20.33 7.45 -13.17
C ASN A 275 -19.91 6.07 -12.68
#